data_AF-A0A6V6Z3I4-F1
#
_entry.id   AF-A0A6V6Z3I4-F1
#
_cell.length_a   1.000
_cell.length_b   1.000
_cell.length_c   1.000
_cell.angle_alpha   90.00
_cell.angle_beta   90.00
_cell.angle_gamma   90.00
#
_symmetry.space_group_name_H-M   'P 1'
#
loop_
_entity.id
_entity.type
_entity.pdbx_description
1 polymer ?
#
loop_
_entity_poly.entity_id
_entity_poly.type
_entity_poly.pdbx_seq_one_letter_code
_entity_poly.pdbx_strand_id
1 'polypeptide(L)'
;MDLNELTGRFFLLFFSILVLYFFSNRKDNETINPLMVIVGLCTFSLCYLFTKIEIGVGIGFGLFAIFSILRFRTQSFTVNAIIFLFATITLSILDIMYPYEKIEILLFFQFIIIGFYIVASIIVNRKASRYLNTVNVKIALAPNFSLNNETIRKSIQDKMNIKDLDFKIININTVVNEIDVLVFY
;
A
#
# COMPACT_ATOMS: atom_id res chain seq x y z
N MET A 1 4.01 25.23 -19.37
CA MET A 1 4.40 23.84 -19.13
C MET A 1 3.73 23.02 -20.18
N ASP A 2 4.53 22.59 -21.14
CA ASP A 2 4.06 21.73 -22.21
C ASP A 2 3.91 20.31 -21.68
N LEU A 3 3.08 19.51 -22.35
CA LEU A 3 2.78 18.13 -21.95
C LEU A 3 4.06 17.27 -21.83
N ASN A 4 5.05 17.53 -22.69
CA ASN A 4 6.35 16.85 -22.66
C ASN A 4 7.14 17.16 -21.38
N GLU A 5 7.14 18.43 -20.95
CA GLU A 5 7.81 18.83 -19.71
C GLU A 5 7.11 18.20 -18.50
N LEU A 6 5.77 18.20 -18.49
CA LEU A 6 4.97 17.57 -17.44
C LEU A 6 5.25 16.07 -17.33
N THR A 7 5.32 15.40 -18.48
CA THR A 7 5.63 13.97 -18.59
C THR A 7 7.04 13.68 -18.05
N GLY A 8 8.04 14.50 -18.41
CA GLY A 8 9.40 14.37 -17.87
C GLY A 8 9.46 14.51 -16.34
N ARG A 9 8.74 15.49 -15.79
CA ARG A 9 8.64 15.69 -14.32
C ARG A 9 7.92 14.54 -13.63
N PHE A 10 6.89 13.99 -14.27
CA PHE A 10 6.20 12.81 -13.77
C PHE A 10 7.14 11.59 -13.70
N PHE A 11 7.94 11.33 -14.74
CA PHE A 11 8.92 10.24 -14.72
C PHE A 11 9.98 10.41 -13.63
N LEU A 12 10.45 11.65 -13.41
CA LEU A 12 11.39 11.95 -12.32
C LEU A 12 10.77 11.65 -10.97
N LEU A 13 9.53 12.09 -10.72
CA LEU A 13 8.80 11.76 -9.50
C LEU A 13 8.63 10.26 -9.34
N PHE A 14 8.18 9.57 -10.40
CA PHE A 14 7.94 8.14 -10.38
C PHE A 14 9.21 7.36 -10.02
N PHE A 15 10.35 7.69 -10.65
CA PHE A 15 11.62 7.08 -10.34
C PHE A 15 12.05 7.36 -8.90
N SER A 16 11.89 8.60 -8.43
CA SER A 16 12.22 8.99 -7.05
C SER A 16 11.40 8.19 -6.03
N ILE A 17 10.10 8.04 -6.27
CA ILE A 17 9.22 7.24 -5.40
C ILE A 17 9.62 5.76 -5.44
N LEU A 18 9.98 5.22 -6.61
CA LEU A 18 10.39 3.82 -6.76
C LEU A 18 11.68 3.55 -5.98
N VAL A 19 12.66 4.43 -6.05
CA VAL A 19 13.90 4.35 -5.26
C VAL A 19 13.59 4.37 -3.77
N LEU A 20 12.78 5.33 -3.31
CA LEU A 20 12.38 5.41 -1.90
C LEU A 20 11.62 4.15 -1.43
N TYR A 21 10.69 3.66 -2.26
CA TYR A 21 9.94 2.44 -1.99
C TYR A 21 10.89 1.24 -1.83
N PHE A 22 11.82 1.06 -2.76
CA PHE A 22 12.79 -0.03 -2.73
C PHE A 22 13.67 0.01 -1.49
N PHE A 23 14.22 1.18 -1.15
CA PHE A 23 15.08 1.33 0.04
C PHE A 23 14.31 1.14 1.34
N SER A 24 13.06 1.63 1.41
CA SER A 24 12.25 1.50 2.62
C SER A 24 11.80 0.05 2.87
N ASN A 25 11.44 -0.67 1.81
CA ASN A 25 11.06 -2.09 1.90
C ASN A 25 12.23 -3.07 2.05
N ARG A 26 13.48 -2.60 2.03
CA ARG A 26 14.66 -3.46 2.20
C ARG A 26 14.81 -3.98 3.63
N LYS A 27 14.24 -3.28 4.63
CA LYS A 27 14.32 -3.65 6.04
C LYS A 27 13.10 -4.50 6.39
N ASP A 28 13.33 -5.77 6.72
CA ASP A 28 12.37 -6.89 6.79
C ASP A 28 11.19 -6.73 7.77
N ASN A 29 11.11 -5.63 8.52
CA ASN A 29 10.18 -5.53 9.64
C ASN A 29 8.82 -4.92 9.26
N GLU A 30 8.75 -4.04 8.26
CA GLU A 30 7.50 -3.42 7.82
C GLU A 30 7.50 -3.14 6.32
N THR A 31 6.74 -3.92 5.55
CA THR A 31 6.55 -3.65 4.13
C THR A 31 5.58 -2.50 3.94
N ILE A 32 6.04 -1.40 3.34
CA ILE A 32 5.17 -0.30 2.92
C ILE A 32 4.16 -0.82 1.89
N ASN A 33 2.90 -0.45 2.10
CA ASN A 33 1.82 -0.77 1.18
C ASN A 33 2.06 -0.05 -0.17
N PRO A 34 2.15 -0.78 -1.31
CA PRO A 34 2.32 -0.20 -2.64
C PRO A 34 1.32 0.91 -2.98
N LEU A 35 0.09 0.84 -2.46
CA LEU A 35 -0.94 1.87 -2.68
C LEU A 35 -0.50 3.24 -2.16
N MET A 36 0.44 3.33 -1.22
CA MET A 36 0.89 4.60 -0.63
C MET A 36 1.56 5.52 -1.66
N VAL A 37 2.06 4.97 -2.78
CA VAL A 37 2.59 5.73 -3.92
C VAL A 37 1.55 6.70 -4.51
N ILE A 38 0.27 6.34 -4.45
CA ILE A 38 -0.85 7.12 -5.01
C ILE A 38 -0.95 8.48 -4.32
N VAL A 39 -0.63 8.56 -3.03
CA VAL A 39 -0.63 9.82 -2.28
C VAL A 39 0.38 10.80 -2.88
N GLY A 40 1.57 10.33 -3.26
CA GLY A 40 2.59 11.14 -3.92
C GLY A 40 2.13 11.66 -5.29
N LEU A 41 1.50 10.80 -6.10
CA LEU A 41 0.96 11.17 -7.42
C LEU A 41 -0.16 12.22 -7.32
N CYS A 42 -1.07 12.01 -6.38
CA CYS A 42 -2.15 12.94 -6.12
C CYS A 42 -1.61 14.29 -5.62
N THR A 43 -0.62 14.28 -4.72
CA THR A 43 0.04 15.50 -4.22
C THR A 43 0.72 16.27 -5.36
N PHE A 44 1.46 15.58 -6.24
CA PHE A 44 2.07 16.20 -7.42
C PHE A 44 1.05 16.86 -8.34
N SER A 45 -0.07 16.18 -8.59
CA SER A 45 -1.15 16.68 -9.44
C SER A 45 -1.81 17.94 -8.85
N LEU A 46 -2.07 17.94 -7.54
CA LEU A 46 -2.58 19.12 -6.82
C LEU A 46 -1.57 20.26 -6.83
N CYS A 47 -0.29 20.00 -6.58
CA CYS A 47 0.75 21.03 -6.66
C CYS A 47 0.81 21.66 -8.04
N TYR A 48 0.71 20.86 -9.11
CA TYR A 48 0.67 21.41 -10.47
C TYR A 48 -0.55 22.30 -10.68
N LEU A 49 -1.75 21.83 -10.32
CA LEU A 49 -3.00 22.60 -10.38
C LEU A 49 -2.86 23.95 -9.67
N PHE A 50 -2.30 23.91 -8.47
CA PHE A 50 -2.05 25.06 -7.59
C PHE A 50 -1.09 26.10 -8.18
N THR A 51 -0.22 25.71 -9.12
CA THR A 51 0.60 26.69 -9.87
C THR A 51 -0.14 27.37 -11.01
N LYS A 52 -1.33 26.88 -11.39
CA LYS A 52 -2.11 27.36 -12.55
C LYS A 52 -3.33 28.15 -12.17
N ILE A 53 -3.76 28.06 -10.92
CA ILE A 53 -4.97 28.67 -10.41
C ILE A 53 -4.59 29.51 -9.22
N GLU A 54 -5.12 30.73 -9.14
CA GLU A 54 -5.08 31.51 -7.92
C GLU A 54 -5.93 30.81 -6.87
N ILE A 55 -5.27 30.09 -5.97
CA ILE A 55 -5.96 29.37 -4.92
C ILE A 55 -6.51 30.39 -3.94
N GLY A 56 -7.82 30.52 -3.90
CA GLY A 56 -8.47 31.21 -2.79
C GLY A 56 -8.12 30.49 -1.49
N VAL A 57 -7.80 31.24 -0.44
CA VAL A 57 -7.45 30.72 0.89
C VAL A 57 -8.46 29.66 1.40
N GLY A 58 -9.73 29.76 0.97
CA GLY A 58 -10.80 28.80 1.25
C GLY A 58 -10.57 27.35 0.82
N ILE A 59 -9.85 27.07 -0.28
CA ILE A 59 -9.56 25.68 -0.70
C ILE A 59 -8.58 25.02 0.27
N GLY A 60 -7.53 25.77 0.66
CA GLY A 60 -6.58 25.33 1.68
C GLY A 60 -7.27 25.05 3.02
N PHE A 61 -8.18 25.93 3.43
CA PHE A 61 -9.01 25.71 4.62
C PHE A 61 -9.95 24.50 4.49
N GLY A 62 -10.55 24.26 3.32
CA GLY A 62 -11.42 23.10 3.07
C GLY A 62 -10.68 21.77 3.18
N LEU A 63 -9.50 21.65 2.55
CA LEU A 63 -8.64 20.47 2.68
C LEU A 63 -8.19 20.26 4.14
N PHE A 64 -7.83 21.34 4.83
CA PHE A 64 -7.46 21.28 6.25
C PHE A 64 -8.63 20.83 7.15
N ALA A 65 -9.85 21.27 6.86
CA ALA A 65 -11.06 20.84 7.57
C ALA A 65 -11.34 19.35 7.36
N ILE A 66 -11.21 18.84 6.13
CA ILE A 66 -11.38 17.42 5.83
C ILE A 66 -10.34 16.58 6.59
N PHE A 67 -9.05 16.96 6.55
CA PHE A 67 -8.02 16.24 7.31
C PHE A 67 -8.21 16.35 8.83
N SER A 68 -8.72 17.47 9.32
CA SER A 68 -9.07 17.64 10.74
C SER A 68 -10.19 16.67 11.16
N ILE A 69 -11.27 16.56 10.37
CA ILE A 69 -12.36 15.61 10.64
C ILE A 69 -11.86 14.15 10.55
N LEU A 70 -10.99 13.83 9.59
CA LEU A 70 -10.40 12.50 9.47
C LEU A 70 -9.50 12.11 10.65
N ARG A 71 -8.97 13.10 11.38
CA ARG A 71 -8.26 12.90 12.64
C ARG A 71 -9.21 12.67 13.82
N PHE A 72 -10.37 13.33 13.79
CA PHE A 72 -11.59 13.22 14.62
C PHE A 72 -12.21 11.83 14.86
N ARG A 73 -11.86 10.83 14.08
CA ARG A 73 -12.63 9.59 14.04
C ARG A 73 -12.32 8.63 15.20
N THR A 74 -13.37 8.07 15.78
CA THR A 74 -13.31 7.05 16.83
C THR A 74 -12.83 5.69 16.32
N GLN A 75 -13.01 5.39 15.02
CA GLN A 75 -12.49 4.19 14.37
C GLN A 75 -11.32 4.56 13.45
N SER A 76 -10.14 3.97 13.69
CA SER A 76 -8.97 4.12 12.81
C SER A 76 -9.26 3.51 11.44
N PHE A 77 -9.35 4.32 10.37
CA PHE A 77 -9.48 3.73 9.03
C PHE A 77 -8.18 3.02 8.65
N THR A 78 -8.34 1.99 7.82
CA THR A 78 -7.24 1.29 7.19
C THR A 78 -6.47 2.22 6.25
N VAL A 79 -5.20 1.90 6.01
CA VAL A 79 -4.33 2.63 5.07
C VAL A 79 -4.98 2.75 3.69
N ASN A 80 -5.61 1.67 3.21
CA ASN A 80 -6.30 1.65 1.91
C ASN A 80 -7.44 2.68 1.84
N ALA A 81 -8.22 2.83 2.91
CA ALA A 81 -9.35 3.76 2.93
C ALA A 81 -8.88 5.23 2.94
N ILE A 82 -7.77 5.53 3.62
CA ILE A 82 -7.16 6.87 3.56
C ILE A 82 -6.69 7.18 2.13
N ILE A 83 -6.03 6.22 1.47
CA ILE A 83 -5.53 6.39 0.10
C ILE A 83 -6.70 6.56 -0.89
N PHE A 84 -7.75 5.76 -0.76
CA PHE A 84 -8.96 5.88 -1.56
C PHE A 84 -9.59 7.27 -1.42
N LEU A 85 -9.73 7.75 -0.18
CA LEU A 85 -10.27 9.08 0.10
C LEU A 85 -9.38 10.16 -0.52
N PHE A 86 -8.06 10.08 -0.33
CA PHE A 86 -7.13 11.06 -0.87
C PHE A 86 -7.17 11.13 -2.41
N ALA A 87 -7.21 9.96 -3.07
CA ALA A 87 -7.36 9.87 -4.52
C ALA A 87 -8.70 10.45 -4.99
N THR A 88 -9.79 10.09 -4.34
CA THR A 88 -11.14 10.59 -4.67
C THR A 88 -11.22 12.10 -4.57
N ILE A 89 -10.76 12.69 -3.46
CA ILE A 89 -10.74 14.14 -3.27
C ILE A 89 -9.87 14.81 -4.33
N THR A 90 -8.70 14.25 -4.60
CA THR A 90 -7.80 14.81 -5.62
C THR A 90 -8.46 14.83 -6.99
N LEU A 91 -9.09 13.73 -7.41
CA LEU A 91 -9.82 13.66 -8.67
C LEU A 91 -11.00 14.66 -8.69
N SER A 92 -11.77 14.77 -7.62
CA SER A 92 -12.86 15.76 -7.53
C SER A 92 -12.37 17.20 -7.67
N ILE A 93 -11.23 17.53 -7.04
CA ILE A 93 -10.62 18.87 -7.14
C ILE A 93 -10.11 19.12 -8.56
N LEU A 94 -9.45 18.13 -9.18
CA LEU A 94 -8.99 18.25 -10.56
C LEU A 94 -10.17 18.48 -11.51
N ASP A 95 -11.25 17.70 -11.40
CA ASP A 95 -12.41 17.79 -12.30
C ASP A 95 -13.12 19.14 -12.24
N ILE A 96 -13.24 19.73 -11.04
CA ILE A 96 -13.94 21.01 -10.88
C ILE A 96 -13.05 22.22 -11.16
N MET A 97 -11.75 22.14 -10.87
CA MET A 97 -10.85 23.28 -10.95
C MET A 97 -10.15 23.40 -12.30
N TYR A 98 -9.96 22.29 -13.02
CA TYR A 98 -9.15 22.32 -14.23
C TYR A 98 -9.96 22.89 -15.42
N PRO A 99 -9.41 23.88 -16.16
CA PRO A 99 -10.11 24.49 -17.28
C PRO A 99 -10.32 23.49 -18.44
N TYR A 100 -11.49 23.55 -19.08
CA TYR A 100 -11.87 22.67 -20.18
C TYR A 100 -10.94 22.81 -21.40
N GLU A 101 -10.38 24.00 -21.62
CA GLU A 101 -9.46 24.28 -22.73
C GLU A 101 -8.17 23.46 -22.65
N LYS A 102 -7.85 22.88 -21.48
CA LYS A 102 -6.66 22.05 -21.27
C LYS A 102 -7.01 20.63 -20.86
N ILE A 103 -8.13 20.10 -21.37
CA ILE A 103 -8.65 18.77 -21.03
C ILE A 103 -7.63 17.65 -21.22
N GLU A 104 -6.69 17.76 -22.17
CA GLU A 104 -5.62 16.77 -22.38
C GLU A 104 -4.76 16.57 -21.11
N ILE A 105 -4.46 17.65 -20.39
CA ILE A 105 -3.66 17.59 -19.16
C ILE A 105 -4.50 17.03 -18.00
N LEU A 106 -5.79 17.37 -17.94
CA LEU A 106 -6.72 16.79 -16.96
C LEU A 106 -6.80 15.27 -17.14
N LEU A 107 -7.03 14.81 -18.37
CA LEU A 107 -7.07 13.39 -18.71
C LEU A 107 -5.75 12.68 -18.38
N PHE A 108 -4.61 13.32 -18.64
CA PHE A 108 -3.29 12.79 -18.26
C PHE A 108 -3.21 12.49 -16.75
N PHE A 109 -3.62 13.43 -15.89
CA PHE A 109 -3.64 13.20 -14.45
C PHE A 109 -4.64 12.11 -14.04
N GLN A 110 -5.86 12.13 -14.57
CA GLN A 110 -6.88 11.13 -14.26
C GLN A 110 -6.40 9.72 -14.64
N PHE A 111 -5.92 9.53 -15.87
CA PHE A 111 -5.44 8.23 -16.34
C PHE A 111 -4.25 7.72 -15.54
N ILE A 112 -3.31 8.60 -15.17
CA ILE A 112 -2.17 8.22 -14.34
C ILE A 112 -2.62 7.80 -12.94
N ILE A 113 -3.45 8.60 -12.27
CA ILE A 113 -3.89 8.29 -10.90
C ILE A 113 -4.68 6.97 -10.90
N ILE A 114 -5.63 6.81 -11.82
CA ILE A 114 -6.46 5.60 -11.93
C ILE A 114 -5.61 4.39 -12.33
N GLY A 115 -4.75 4.54 -13.33
CA GLY A 115 -3.87 3.48 -13.81
C GLY A 115 -2.95 2.96 -12.70
N PHE A 116 -2.30 3.87 -11.97
CA PHE A 116 -1.47 3.49 -10.82
C PHE A 116 -2.28 2.89 -9.68
N TYR A 117 -3.48 3.40 -9.41
CA TYR A 117 -4.37 2.83 -8.40
C TYR A 117 -4.70 1.37 -8.71
N ILE A 118 -5.07 1.07 -9.96
CA ILE A 118 -5.38 -0.29 -10.42
C ILE A 118 -4.15 -1.19 -10.31
N VAL A 119 -3.00 -0.76 -10.84
CA VAL A 119 -1.76 -1.55 -10.82
C VAL A 119 -1.34 -1.84 -9.37
N ALA A 120 -1.32 -0.84 -8.50
CA ALA A 120 -0.95 -1.02 -7.10
C ALA A 120 -1.96 -1.93 -6.36
N SER A 121 -3.26 -1.79 -6.64
CA SER A 121 -4.30 -2.66 -6.06
C SER A 121 -4.13 -4.12 -6.48
N ILE A 122 -3.82 -4.38 -7.75
CA ILE A 122 -3.52 -5.74 -8.24
C ILE A 122 -2.28 -6.31 -7.54
N ILE A 123 -1.22 -5.51 -7.35
CA ILE A 123 0.00 -5.95 -6.66
C ILE A 123 -0.30 -6.31 -5.19
N VAL A 124 -1.13 -5.52 -4.50
CA VAL A 124 -1.55 -5.80 -3.12
C VAL A 124 -2.37 -7.08 -3.05
N ASN A 125 -3.36 -7.24 -3.92
CA ASN A 125 -4.22 -8.43 -3.93
C ASN A 125 -3.44 -9.69 -4.29
N ARG A 126 -2.44 -9.63 -5.18
CA ARG A 126 -1.55 -10.78 -5.47
C ARG A 126 -0.74 -11.23 -4.26
N LYS A 127 -0.30 -10.30 -3.40
CA LYS A 127 0.41 -10.64 -2.15
C LYS A 127 -0.54 -11.23 -1.10
N ALA A 128 -1.78 -10.72 -1.00
CA ALA A 128 -2.78 -11.22 -0.06
C ALA A 128 -3.39 -12.57 -0.48
N SER A 129 -3.50 -12.84 -1.78
CA SER A 129 -4.19 -13.99 -2.35
C SER A 129 -3.37 -15.29 -2.36
N ARG A 130 -2.15 -15.32 -1.83
CA ARG A 130 -1.31 -16.53 -1.93
C ARG A 130 -1.84 -17.68 -1.06
N TYR A 131 -2.60 -17.36 -0.02
CA TYR A 131 -3.27 -18.29 0.89
C TYR A 131 -4.54 -17.64 1.43
N LEU A 132 -5.66 -18.37 1.42
CA LEU A 132 -6.99 -17.84 1.76
C LEU A 132 -7.25 -17.89 3.26
N ASN A 133 -6.63 -18.84 3.96
CA ASN A 133 -6.89 -19.10 5.36
C ASN A 133 -5.58 -19.11 6.16
N THR A 134 -5.67 -18.66 7.41
CA THR A 134 -4.56 -18.70 8.37
C THR A 134 -4.97 -19.47 9.61
N VAL A 135 -4.08 -20.33 10.11
CA VAL A 135 -4.30 -21.06 11.36
C VAL A 135 -3.04 -21.03 12.22
N ASN A 136 -3.23 -20.75 13.51
CA ASN A 136 -2.15 -20.85 14.49
C ASN A 136 -1.96 -22.32 14.87
N VAL A 137 -0.76 -22.84 14.63
CA VAL A 137 -0.38 -24.22 14.94
C VAL A 137 0.75 -24.21 15.94
N LYS A 138 0.53 -24.92 17.05
CA LYS A 138 1.58 -25.22 18.02
C LYS A 138 2.29 -26.52 17.65
N ILE A 139 3.61 -26.47 17.55
CA ILE A 139 4.47 -27.61 17.27
C ILE A 139 5.35 -27.85 18.50
N ALA A 140 5.45 -29.10 18.96
CA ALA A 140 6.33 -29.45 20.08
C ALA A 140 7.80 -29.47 19.62
N LEU A 141 8.67 -28.79 20.36
CA LEU A 141 10.10 -28.73 20.15
C LEU A 141 10.74 -29.99 20.76
N ALA A 142 10.83 -31.07 19.97
CA ALA A 142 11.54 -32.28 20.40
C ALA A 142 13.06 -32.03 20.48
N PRO A 143 13.82 -32.74 21.33
CA PRO A 143 15.26 -32.52 21.53
C PRO A 143 16.12 -32.71 20.26
N ASN A 144 15.62 -33.43 19.25
CA ASN A 144 16.27 -33.60 17.94
C ASN A 144 15.60 -32.78 16.81
N PHE A 145 14.78 -31.79 17.15
CA PHE A 145 14.06 -30.99 16.17
C PHE A 145 14.98 -29.93 15.55
N SER A 146 15.42 -30.16 14.32
CA SER A 146 16.10 -29.14 13.53
C SER A 146 15.11 -28.05 13.13
N LEU A 147 15.44 -26.79 13.43
CA LEU A 147 14.74 -25.57 12.97
C LEU A 147 14.98 -25.30 11.48
N ASN A 148 14.88 -26.34 10.64
CA ASN A 148 14.95 -26.20 9.20
C ASN A 148 13.54 -25.99 8.62
N ASN A 149 13.44 -25.23 7.54
CA ASN A 149 12.16 -24.94 6.91
C ASN A 149 11.47 -26.22 6.40
N GLU A 150 12.25 -27.24 6.00
CA GLU A 150 11.73 -28.52 5.52
C GLU A 150 11.11 -29.38 6.63
N THR A 151 11.73 -29.43 7.80
CA THR A 151 11.24 -30.21 8.95
C THR A 151 9.97 -29.60 9.53
N ILE A 152 9.93 -28.26 9.65
CA ILE A 152 8.73 -27.54 10.09
C ILE A 152 7.59 -27.73 9.09
N ARG A 153 7.85 -27.60 7.79
CA ARG A 153 6.84 -27.86 6.75
C ARG A 153 6.30 -29.28 6.86
N LYS A 154 7.14 -30.31 6.96
CA LYS A 154 6.70 -31.71 7.12
C LYS A 154 5.83 -31.90 8.38
N SER A 155 6.25 -31.38 9.53
CA SER A 155 5.45 -31.49 10.76
C SER A 155 4.08 -30.82 10.65
N ILE A 156 3.96 -29.72 9.89
CA ILE A 156 2.67 -29.08 9.62
C ILE A 156 1.85 -29.91 8.63
N GLN A 157 2.47 -30.42 7.56
CA GLN A 157 1.82 -31.27 6.57
C GLN A 157 1.26 -32.57 7.20
N ASP A 158 2.04 -33.21 8.07
CA ASP A 158 1.64 -34.44 8.77
C ASP A 158 0.47 -34.19 9.75
N LYS A 159 0.43 -33.01 10.38
CA LYS A 159 -0.59 -32.66 11.38
C LYS A 159 -1.89 -32.15 10.75
N MET A 160 -1.82 -31.48 9.60
CA MET A 160 -2.98 -30.82 8.97
C MET A 160 -3.40 -31.43 7.64
N ASN A 161 -2.61 -32.33 7.05
CA ASN A 161 -2.88 -32.97 5.75
C ASN A 161 -3.06 -31.98 4.58
N ILE A 162 -2.35 -30.84 4.62
CA ILE A 162 -2.38 -29.78 3.61
C ILE A 162 -1.12 -29.89 2.75
N LYS A 163 -1.25 -29.87 1.41
CA LYS A 163 -0.10 -30.04 0.49
C LYS A 163 0.65 -28.73 0.23
N ASP A 164 -0.08 -27.68 -0.14
CA ASP A 164 0.48 -26.36 -0.40
C ASP A 164 0.26 -25.46 0.81
N LEU A 165 1.36 -25.15 1.51
CA LEU A 165 1.34 -24.26 2.66
C LEU A 165 2.60 -23.41 2.73
N ASP A 166 2.42 -22.20 3.23
CA ASP A 166 3.50 -21.33 3.72
C ASP A 166 3.35 -21.14 5.22
N PHE A 167 4.42 -20.77 5.89
CA PHE A 167 4.35 -20.62 7.33
C PHE A 167 5.29 -19.52 7.82
N LYS A 168 4.87 -18.82 8.88
CA LYS A 168 5.67 -17.83 9.59
C LYS A 168 5.79 -18.23 11.05
N ILE A 169 7.01 -18.36 11.53
CA ILE A 169 7.28 -18.58 12.96
C ILE A 169 6.95 -17.29 13.70
N ILE A 170 6.00 -17.34 14.64
CA ILE A 170 5.62 -16.20 15.46
C ILE A 170 6.54 -16.13 16.68
N ASN A 171 6.70 -17.27 17.37
CA ASN A 171 7.47 -17.35 18.61
C ASN A 171 8.04 -18.75 18.81
N ILE A 172 9.19 -18.83 19.48
CA ILE A 172 9.82 -20.07 19.90
C ILE A 172 9.96 -20.01 21.41
N ASN A 173 9.17 -20.83 22.12
CA ASN A 173 9.24 -20.93 23.56
C ASN A 173 10.07 -22.15 23.97
N THR A 174 11.32 -21.92 24.36
CA THR A 174 12.25 -22.95 24.81
C THR A 174 12.00 -23.43 26.24
N VAL A 175 11.15 -22.74 27.02
CA VAL A 175 10.80 -23.16 28.39
C VAL A 175 9.71 -24.22 28.36
N VAL A 176 8.73 -24.05 27.47
CA VAL A 176 7.60 -24.97 27.29
C VAL A 176 7.87 -25.97 26.15
N ASN A 177 8.97 -25.80 25.41
CA ASN A 177 9.31 -26.57 24.22
C ASN A 177 8.17 -26.53 23.17
N GLU A 178 7.69 -25.34 22.85
CA GLU A 178 6.66 -25.11 21.85
C GLU A 178 7.11 -24.06 20.82
N ILE A 179 6.78 -24.28 19.55
CA ILE A 179 6.90 -23.30 18.47
C ILE A 179 5.49 -22.88 18.06
N ASP A 180 5.23 -21.58 18.15
CA ASP A 180 4.01 -20.98 17.63
C ASP A 180 4.23 -20.61 16.16
N VAL A 181 3.51 -21.29 15.27
CA VAL A 181 3.61 -21.08 13.82
C VAL A 181 2.27 -20.61 13.26
N LEU A 182 2.30 -19.54 12.48
CA LEU A 182 1.18 -19.13 11.65
C LEU A 182 1.28 -19.84 10.31
N VAL A 183 0.32 -20.72 10.02
CA VAL A 183 0.25 -21.47 8.76
C VAL A 183 -0.72 -20.79 7.82
N PHE A 184 -0.29 -20.60 6.58
CA PHE A 184 -1.06 -20.03 5.47
C PHE A 184 -1.38 -21.16 4.48
N TYR A 185 -2.67 -21.39 4.17
CA TYR A 185 -3.15 -22.40 3.23
C TYR A 185 -4.35 -21.93 2.38
#